data_AF-A0A923VXE0-F1
#
_entry.id   AF-A0A923VXE0-F1
#
_cell.length_a   1.000
_cell.length_b   1.000
_cell.length_c   1.000
_cell.angle_alpha   90.00
_cell.angle_beta   90.00
_cell.angle_gamma   90.00
#
_symmetry.space_group_name_H-M   'P 1'
#
loop_
_entity.id
_entity.type
_entity.pdbx_description
1 polymer ?
#
loop_
_entity_poly.entity_id
_entity_poly.type
_entity_poly.pdbx_seq_one_letter_code
_entity_poly.pdbx_strand_id
1 'polypeptide(L)'
;VKHDDDSAQECFRKYKDPAESYKDHALFLTSRTRYSNLFLLPKGDYESWAKGLKTYGYATDPKYPQKLISYIERYNLHQYDAQVLGTTYIPKTNNTIVIASSEIQNAGLYEVQKGDTFYSISKKFNLTVEELKQKNNLYEDALSIGQKLKIKAP
;
A
#
# COMPACT_ATOMS: atom_id res chain seq x y z
N VAL A 1 -21.58 17.07 -7.15
CA VAL A 1 -21.15 15.79 -7.73
C VAL A 1 -21.78 14.68 -6.90
N LYS A 2 -22.53 13.76 -7.52
CA LYS A 2 -23.07 12.57 -6.84
C LYS A 2 -21.98 11.51 -6.87
N HIS A 3 -21.58 11.02 -5.70
CA HIS A 3 -20.63 9.94 -5.54
C HIS A 3 -21.40 8.82 -4.85
N ASP A 4 -21.83 7.83 -5.61
CA ASP A 4 -22.42 6.60 -5.09
C ASP A 4 -21.24 5.62 -4.87
N ASP A 5 -21.11 4.97 -3.70
CA ASP A 5 -19.92 4.16 -3.30
C ASP A 5 -20.21 2.65 -3.42
N ASP A 6 -21.27 2.16 -2.78
CA ASP A 6 -21.74 0.77 -2.76
C ASP A 6 -23.17 0.58 -3.37
N SER A 7 -24.01 1.60 -3.44
CA SER A 7 -25.42 1.54 -3.92
C SER A 7 -25.88 2.86 -4.52
N ALA A 8 -26.91 2.85 -5.37
CA ALA A 8 -27.42 4.10 -5.94
C ALA A 8 -28.14 4.95 -4.87
N GLN A 9 -27.82 6.25 -4.80
CA GLN A 9 -28.47 7.24 -3.93
C GLN A 9 -28.25 7.07 -2.42
N GLU A 10 -27.11 6.56 -2.00
CA GLU A 10 -26.81 6.41 -0.57
C GLU A 10 -26.61 7.77 0.10
N CYS A 11 -27.07 7.88 1.33
CA CYS A 11 -26.79 9.03 2.17
C CYS A 11 -25.41 8.87 2.83
N PHE A 12 -24.47 9.75 2.50
CA PHE A 12 -23.21 9.85 3.21
C PHE A 12 -23.35 10.73 4.44
N ARG A 13 -22.67 10.33 5.52
CA ARG A 13 -22.55 11.19 6.70
C ARG A 13 -21.75 12.45 6.32
N LYS A 14 -22.19 13.60 6.83
CA LYS A 14 -21.53 14.90 6.61
C LYS A 14 -21.10 15.48 7.95
N TYR A 15 -19.89 16.02 7.99
CA TYR A 15 -19.27 16.58 9.18
C TYR A 15 -18.86 18.03 8.95
N LYS A 16 -18.66 18.78 10.04
CA LYS A 16 -18.17 20.17 9.97
C LYS A 16 -16.67 20.24 9.77
N ASP A 17 -15.94 19.28 10.33
CA ASP A 17 -14.48 19.17 10.23
C ASP A 17 -14.02 17.69 10.18
N PRO A 18 -12.76 17.42 9.80
CA PRO A 18 -12.24 16.07 9.74
C PRO A 18 -12.18 15.34 11.09
N ALA A 19 -12.02 16.04 12.19
CA ALA A 19 -11.89 15.42 13.52
C ALA A 19 -13.21 14.78 13.95
N GLU A 20 -14.35 15.41 13.66
CA GLU A 20 -15.67 14.80 13.83
C GLU A 20 -15.80 13.49 13.04
N SER A 21 -15.35 13.49 11.78
CA SER A 21 -15.37 12.28 10.94
C SER A 21 -14.51 11.16 11.51
N TYR A 22 -13.30 11.46 11.99
CA TYR A 22 -12.41 10.45 12.56
C TYR A 22 -12.97 9.88 13.87
N LYS A 23 -13.55 10.73 14.72
CA LYS A 23 -14.20 10.30 15.97
C LYS A 23 -15.40 9.41 15.69
N ASP A 24 -16.26 9.80 14.77
CA ASP A 24 -17.43 9.00 14.39
C ASP A 24 -17.01 7.67 13.76
N HIS A 25 -15.99 7.66 12.90
CA HIS A 25 -15.46 6.43 12.30
C HIS A 25 -14.88 5.48 13.35
N ALA A 26 -14.13 6.00 14.33
CA ALA A 26 -13.65 5.20 15.45
C ALA A 26 -14.80 4.63 16.28
N LEU A 27 -15.85 5.42 16.55
CA LEU A 27 -17.05 4.95 17.23
C LEU A 27 -17.76 3.87 16.40
N PHE A 28 -17.89 4.05 15.08
CA PHE A 28 -18.51 3.09 14.17
C PHE A 28 -17.84 1.71 14.24
N LEU A 29 -16.49 1.66 14.28
CA LEU A 29 -15.76 0.40 14.40
C LEU A 29 -15.84 -0.18 15.81
N THR A 30 -15.71 0.64 16.86
CA THR A 30 -15.66 0.17 18.25
C THR A 30 -17.04 -0.20 18.82
N SER A 31 -18.10 0.47 18.41
CA SER A 31 -19.44 0.29 18.97
C SER A 31 -20.26 -0.80 18.29
N ARG A 32 -19.91 -1.18 17.05
CA ARG A 32 -20.66 -2.20 16.30
C ARG A 32 -20.07 -3.58 16.55
N THR A 33 -20.89 -4.46 17.09
CA THR A 33 -20.52 -5.86 17.40
C THR A 33 -19.96 -6.62 16.20
N ARG A 34 -20.36 -6.28 14.97
CA ARG A 34 -19.84 -6.91 13.75
C ARG A 34 -18.31 -6.80 13.59
N TYR A 35 -17.68 -5.79 14.19
CA TYR A 35 -16.23 -5.56 14.10
C TYR A 35 -15.47 -5.94 15.38
N SER A 36 -16.16 -6.43 16.42
CA SER A 36 -15.55 -6.68 17.74
C SER A 36 -14.34 -7.62 17.67
N ASN A 37 -14.42 -8.65 16.82
CA ASN A 37 -13.34 -9.63 16.64
C ASN A 37 -12.07 -9.03 16.04
N LEU A 38 -12.16 -7.89 15.33
CA LEU A 38 -10.96 -7.18 14.84
C LEU A 38 -10.11 -6.66 15.99
N PHE A 39 -10.74 -6.26 17.10
CA PHE A 39 -10.05 -5.74 18.27
C PHE A 39 -9.38 -6.83 19.13
N LEU A 40 -9.59 -8.11 18.79
CA LEU A 40 -8.84 -9.23 19.37
C LEU A 40 -7.50 -9.47 18.64
N LEU A 41 -7.35 -8.94 17.42
CA LEU A 41 -6.12 -9.05 16.65
C LEU A 41 -5.00 -8.20 17.25
N PRO A 42 -3.73 -8.55 17.01
CA PRO A 42 -2.61 -7.68 17.36
C PRO A 42 -2.78 -6.30 16.72
N LYS A 43 -2.57 -5.24 17.49
CA LYS A 43 -2.80 -3.84 17.05
C LYS A 43 -1.96 -3.43 15.83
N GLY A 44 -0.81 -4.06 15.62
CA GLY A 44 0.05 -3.82 14.45
C GLY A 44 -0.22 -4.72 13.25
N ASP A 45 -1.16 -5.67 13.34
CA ASP A 45 -1.48 -6.60 12.25
C ASP A 45 -2.50 -5.98 11.29
N TYR A 46 -2.04 -4.98 10.54
CA TYR A 46 -2.89 -4.27 9.58
C TYR A 46 -3.37 -5.17 8.43
N GLU A 47 -2.67 -6.28 8.13
CA GLU A 47 -3.08 -7.23 7.09
C GLU A 47 -4.34 -8.00 7.49
N SER A 48 -4.35 -8.56 8.71
CA SER A 48 -5.52 -9.25 9.26
C SER A 48 -6.67 -8.27 9.47
N TRP A 49 -6.37 -7.04 9.89
CA TRP A 49 -7.36 -5.96 9.95
C TRP A 49 -7.99 -5.65 8.59
N ALA A 50 -7.18 -5.48 7.53
CA ALA A 50 -7.68 -5.20 6.18
C ALA A 50 -8.56 -6.33 5.63
N LYS A 51 -8.14 -7.59 5.82
CA LYS A 51 -8.92 -8.78 5.45
C LYS A 51 -10.22 -8.84 6.23
N GLY A 52 -10.15 -8.62 7.54
CA GLY A 52 -11.29 -8.69 8.44
C GLY A 52 -12.31 -7.58 8.19
N LEU A 53 -11.88 -6.34 7.90
CA LEU A 53 -12.79 -5.24 7.53
C LEU A 53 -13.70 -5.63 6.35
N LYS A 54 -13.12 -6.23 5.30
CA LYS A 54 -13.90 -6.76 4.18
C LYS A 54 -14.81 -7.90 4.62
N THR A 55 -14.28 -8.91 5.33
CA THR A 55 -15.05 -10.07 5.80
C THR A 55 -16.26 -9.66 6.64
N TYR A 56 -16.10 -8.64 7.49
CA TYR A 56 -17.17 -8.10 8.32
C TYR A 56 -18.03 -7.07 7.59
N GLY A 57 -17.87 -6.90 6.27
CA GLY A 57 -18.74 -6.10 5.41
C GLY A 57 -18.60 -4.60 5.59
N TYR A 58 -17.36 -4.12 5.73
CA TYR A 58 -17.02 -2.70 5.61
C TYR A 58 -17.09 -2.22 4.15
N ALA A 59 -16.73 -3.09 3.20
CA ALA A 59 -16.74 -2.78 1.77
C ALA A 59 -17.10 -4.03 0.96
N THR A 60 -17.70 -3.83 -0.22
CA THR A 60 -18.13 -4.92 -1.11
C THR A 60 -17.03 -5.39 -2.07
N ASP A 61 -16.04 -4.53 -2.38
CA ASP A 61 -14.98 -4.83 -3.34
C ASP A 61 -14.14 -6.05 -2.92
N PRO A 62 -14.04 -7.11 -3.75
CA PRO A 62 -13.24 -8.28 -3.45
C PRO A 62 -11.75 -7.97 -3.23
N LYS A 63 -11.23 -6.91 -3.85
CA LYS A 63 -9.84 -6.44 -3.78
C LYS A 63 -9.59 -5.41 -2.68
N TYR A 64 -10.60 -5.06 -1.88
CA TYR A 64 -10.49 -4.05 -0.83
C TYR A 64 -9.30 -4.29 0.13
N PRO A 65 -9.07 -5.51 0.65
CA PRO A 65 -7.93 -5.77 1.54
C PRO A 65 -6.59 -5.49 0.85
N GLN A 66 -6.42 -5.96 -0.39
CA GLN A 66 -5.18 -5.78 -1.15
C GLN A 66 -4.91 -4.29 -1.42
N LYS A 67 -5.95 -3.51 -1.74
CA LYS A 67 -5.82 -2.06 -1.92
C LYS A 67 -5.35 -1.39 -0.63
N LEU A 68 -6.00 -1.68 0.50
CA LEU A 68 -5.66 -1.09 1.80
C LEU A 68 -4.22 -1.46 2.22
N ILE A 69 -3.86 -2.74 2.15
CA ILE A 69 -2.50 -3.23 2.40
C ILE A 69 -1.50 -2.49 1.49
N SER A 70 -1.81 -2.36 0.20
CA SER A 70 -0.91 -1.70 -0.75
C SER A 70 -0.67 -0.23 -0.40
N TYR A 71 -1.67 0.49 0.13
CA TYR A 71 -1.50 1.86 0.57
C TYR A 71 -0.68 1.96 1.87
N ILE A 72 -0.95 1.07 2.83
CA ILE A 72 -0.22 1.02 4.09
C ILE A 72 1.27 0.74 3.86
N GLU A 73 1.59 -0.15 2.91
CA GLU A 73 2.96 -0.48 2.56
C GLU A 73 3.60 0.61 1.70
N ARG A 74 2.93 1.05 0.62
CA ARG A 74 3.47 2.07 -0.30
C ARG A 74 3.82 3.39 0.41
N TYR A 75 3.01 3.78 1.39
CA TYR A 75 3.22 5.02 2.14
C TYR A 75 3.80 4.79 3.53
N ASN A 76 4.21 3.57 3.85
CA ASN A 76 4.80 3.23 5.14
C ASN A 76 3.94 3.64 6.35
N LEU A 77 2.60 3.54 6.24
CA LEU A 77 1.67 4.10 7.24
C LEU A 77 1.73 3.36 8.59
N HIS A 78 2.12 2.09 8.58
CA HIS A 78 2.32 1.28 9.78
C HIS A 78 3.44 1.81 10.71
N GLN A 79 4.23 2.80 10.27
CA GLN A 79 5.16 3.52 11.16
C GLN A 79 4.44 4.26 12.30
N TYR A 80 3.21 4.72 12.08
CA TYR A 80 2.44 5.40 13.12
C TYR A 80 1.95 4.42 14.19
N ASP A 81 1.62 3.18 13.80
CA ASP A 81 1.30 2.12 14.75
C ASP A 81 2.52 1.78 15.62
N ALA A 82 3.71 1.69 15.01
CA ALA A 82 4.95 1.47 15.76
C ALA A 82 5.23 2.59 16.78
N GLN A 83 5.01 3.86 16.38
CA GLN A 83 5.14 5.00 17.29
C GLN A 83 4.17 4.90 18.49
N VAL A 84 2.92 4.51 18.25
CA VAL A 84 1.90 4.38 19.32
C VAL A 84 2.15 3.15 20.20
N LEU A 85 2.64 2.06 19.63
CA LEU A 85 2.91 0.81 20.35
C LEU A 85 4.28 0.80 21.05
N GLY A 86 5.12 1.81 20.81
CA GLY A 86 6.48 1.87 21.35
C GLY A 86 7.40 0.78 20.78
N THR A 87 7.10 0.28 19.57
CA THR A 87 7.92 -0.73 18.90
C THR A 87 8.85 -0.07 17.88
N THR A 88 9.98 -0.73 17.61
CA THR A 88 10.88 -0.26 16.54
C THR A 88 10.21 -0.44 15.19
N TYR A 89 10.04 0.66 14.46
CA TYR A 89 9.58 0.60 13.07
C TYR A 89 10.63 -0.10 12.20
N ILE A 90 10.24 -1.24 11.62
CA ILE A 90 11.03 -1.93 10.61
C ILE A 90 10.31 -1.71 9.29
N PRO A 91 10.86 -0.91 8.35
CA PRO A 91 10.25 -0.76 7.05
C PRO A 91 10.16 -2.13 6.38
N LYS A 92 8.95 -2.52 5.94
CA LYS A 92 8.78 -3.64 5.02
C LYS A 92 9.40 -3.28 3.67
N THR A 93 10.72 -3.39 3.57
CA THR A 93 11.35 -3.61 2.27
C THR A 93 10.84 -4.95 1.78
N ASN A 94 10.31 -5.02 0.56
CA ASN A 94 9.98 -6.27 -0.14
C ASN A 94 11.27 -7.05 -0.51
N ASN A 95 12.06 -7.33 0.51
CA ASN A 95 13.19 -8.22 0.57
C ASN A 95 12.77 -9.34 1.50
N THR A 96 12.25 -10.40 0.90
CA THR A 96 12.27 -11.73 1.47
C THR A 96 13.73 -12.12 1.71
N ILE A 97 14.35 -11.58 2.76
CA ILE A 97 15.58 -12.15 3.34
C ILE A 97 15.10 -12.98 4.53
N VAL A 98 14.48 -14.11 4.20
CA VAL A 98 14.71 -15.30 5.02
C VAL A 98 16.10 -15.77 4.66
N ILE A 99 16.92 -15.85 5.70
CA ILE A 99 18.30 -16.28 5.71
C ILE A 99 18.41 -17.67 5.08
N ALA A 100 18.73 -17.73 3.79
CA ALA A 100 19.26 -18.93 3.15
C ALA A 100 20.10 -18.51 1.93
N SER A 101 21.39 -18.83 2.00
CA SER A 101 22.39 -18.79 0.93
C SER A 101 22.66 -17.42 0.28
N SER A 102 23.62 -16.71 0.88
CA SER A 102 24.83 -16.19 0.23
C SER A 102 25.03 -16.50 -1.27
N GLU A 103 24.22 -15.93 -2.19
CA GLU A 103 24.55 -15.98 -3.64
C GLU A 103 23.81 -14.96 -4.53
N ILE A 104 23.12 -13.95 -3.98
CA ILE A 104 22.46 -12.91 -4.80
C ILE A 104 23.11 -11.54 -4.58
N GLN A 105 24.34 -11.42 -5.06
CA GLN A 105 24.99 -10.14 -5.32
C GLN A 105 24.92 -9.85 -6.83
N ASN A 106 23.72 -9.75 -7.44
CA ASN A 106 23.53 -9.11 -8.77
C ASN A 106 22.08 -9.01 -9.30
N ALA A 107 21.05 -8.77 -8.49
CA ALA A 107 19.67 -8.84 -9.00
C ALA A 107 19.26 -7.72 -10.00
N GLY A 108 20.07 -6.69 -10.26
CA GLY A 108 19.84 -5.78 -11.40
C GLY A 108 18.46 -5.11 -11.46
N LEU A 109 17.80 -4.91 -10.31
CA LEU A 109 16.46 -4.33 -10.19
C LEU A 109 16.55 -2.94 -9.51
N TYR A 110 15.74 -2.01 -9.99
CA TYR A 110 15.56 -0.66 -9.45
C TYR A 110 14.11 -0.41 -9.11
N GLU A 111 13.84 0.22 -7.97
CA GLU A 111 12.49 0.61 -7.57
C GLU A 111 12.27 2.10 -7.84
N VAL A 112 11.22 2.42 -8.60
CA VAL A 112 10.86 3.79 -8.98
C VAL A 112 10.54 4.62 -7.74
N GLN A 113 11.23 5.74 -7.58
CA GLN A 113 11.04 6.67 -6.47
C GLN A 113 10.17 7.86 -6.86
N LYS A 114 9.69 8.60 -5.86
CA LYS A 114 8.92 9.83 -6.09
C LYS A 114 9.78 10.83 -6.85
N GLY A 115 9.30 11.27 -8.02
CA GLY A 115 10.01 12.21 -8.90
C GLY A 115 10.87 11.55 -9.97
N ASP A 116 10.94 10.21 -10.00
CA ASP A 116 11.59 9.51 -11.10
C ASP A 116 10.77 9.61 -12.39
N THR A 117 11.50 9.69 -13.50
CA THR A 117 11.01 9.61 -14.87
C THR A 117 11.81 8.56 -15.61
N PHE A 118 11.31 8.05 -16.74
CA PHE A 118 12.09 7.14 -17.58
C PHE A 118 13.46 7.74 -17.92
N TYR A 119 13.50 9.04 -18.21
CA TYR A 119 14.75 9.75 -18.51
C TYR A 119 15.71 9.82 -17.32
N SER A 120 15.23 10.14 -16.10
CA SER A 120 16.10 10.20 -14.92
C SER A 120 16.68 8.84 -14.57
N ILE A 121 15.88 7.78 -14.70
CA ILE A 121 16.30 6.40 -14.45
C ILE A 121 17.25 5.92 -15.54
N SER A 122 16.94 6.15 -16.81
CA SER A 122 17.78 5.71 -17.92
C SER A 122 19.17 6.37 -17.85
N LYS A 123 19.23 7.68 -17.55
CA LYS A 123 20.48 8.40 -17.33
C LYS A 123 21.27 7.86 -16.13
N LYS A 124 20.60 7.53 -15.04
CA LYS A 124 21.22 6.98 -13.82
C LYS A 124 21.88 5.63 -14.06
N PHE A 125 21.33 4.81 -14.94
CA PHE A 125 21.83 3.47 -15.24
C PHE A 125 22.52 3.35 -16.60
N ASN A 126 22.78 4.47 -17.26
CA ASN A 126 23.41 4.55 -18.58
C ASN A 126 22.69 3.66 -19.63
N LEU A 127 21.36 3.74 -19.64
CA LEU A 127 20.47 3.11 -20.61
C LEU A 127 19.73 4.18 -21.42
N THR A 128 19.25 3.82 -22.59
CA THR A 128 18.23 4.60 -23.29
C THR A 128 16.84 4.34 -22.69
N VAL A 129 15.91 5.28 -22.91
CA VAL A 129 14.52 5.12 -22.46
C VAL A 129 13.87 3.92 -23.15
N GLU A 130 14.08 3.77 -24.47
CA GLU A 130 13.63 2.61 -25.24
C GLU A 130 14.16 1.29 -24.68
N GLU A 131 15.46 1.17 -24.38
CA GLU A 131 16.03 -0.07 -23.81
C GLU A 131 15.43 -0.38 -22.44
N LEU A 132 15.24 0.64 -21.59
CA LEU A 132 14.62 0.48 -20.27
C LEU A 132 13.16 0.01 -20.39
N LYS A 133 12.40 0.58 -21.33
CA LYS A 133 11.01 0.21 -21.61
C LYS A 133 10.90 -1.21 -22.17
N GLN A 134 11.70 -1.54 -23.18
CA GLN A 134 11.73 -2.87 -23.81
C GLN A 134 12.10 -3.96 -22.80
N LYS A 135 13.13 -3.73 -21.97
CA LYS A 135 13.57 -4.68 -20.95
C LYS A 135 12.48 -4.99 -19.91
N ASN A 136 11.52 -4.09 -19.73
CA ASN A 136 10.44 -4.21 -18.77
C ASN A 136 9.06 -4.44 -19.42
N ASN A 137 9.02 -4.69 -20.74
CA ASN A 137 7.79 -4.84 -21.53
C ASN A 137 6.80 -3.68 -21.34
N LEU A 138 7.31 -2.44 -21.26
CA LEU A 138 6.52 -1.24 -21.07
C LEU A 138 6.29 -0.54 -22.41
N TYR A 139 5.03 -0.30 -22.74
CA TYR A 139 4.62 0.41 -23.96
C TYR A 139 4.24 1.86 -23.68
N GLU A 140 3.77 2.14 -22.46
CA GLU A 140 3.32 3.46 -22.01
C GLU A 140 4.44 4.27 -21.33
N ASP A 141 4.26 5.59 -21.28
CA ASP A 141 5.20 6.53 -20.66
C ASP A 141 4.89 6.81 -19.17
N ALA A 142 3.98 6.04 -18.58
CA ALA A 142 3.61 6.15 -17.18
C ALA A 142 4.49 5.25 -16.30
N LEU A 143 5.12 5.85 -15.28
CA LEU A 143 5.80 5.14 -14.19
C LEU A 143 5.01 5.27 -12.90
N SER A 144 4.84 4.15 -12.19
CA SER A 144 4.25 4.14 -10.86
C SER A 144 5.34 4.13 -9.79
N ILE A 145 5.22 4.99 -8.77
CA ILE A 145 6.11 4.94 -7.61
C ILE A 145 6.01 3.55 -6.95
N GLY A 146 7.16 2.94 -6.65
CA GLY A 146 7.27 1.57 -6.15
C GLY A 146 7.29 0.49 -7.24
N GLN A 147 7.19 0.87 -8.52
CA GLN A 147 7.34 -0.08 -9.63
C GLN A 147 8.80 -0.58 -9.71
N LYS A 148 8.99 -1.89 -9.86
CA LYS A 148 10.32 -2.49 -10.02
C LYS A 148 10.67 -2.60 -11.51
N LEU A 149 11.82 -2.03 -11.88
CA LEU A 149 12.38 -2.05 -13.22
C LEU A 149 13.68 -2.85 -13.25
N LYS A 150 13.82 -3.72 -14.25
CA LYS A 150 15.07 -4.38 -14.61
C LYS A 150 16.00 -3.37 -15.24
N ILE A 151 17.17 -3.17 -14.62
CA ILE A 151 18.22 -2.20 -15.02
C ILE A 151 19.55 -2.85 -15.40
N LYS A 152 19.74 -4.16 -15.16
CA LYS A 152 20.89 -4.94 -15.66
C LYS A 152 20.42 -6.20 -16.40
N ALA A 153 21.29 -6.79 -17.22
CA ALA A 153 21.10 -8.16 -17.69
C ALA A 153 21.39 -9.14 -16.53
N PRO A 154 20.80 -10.35 -16.52
CA PRO A 154 21.23 -11.41 -15.61
C PRO A 154 22.72 -11.71 -15.79
#